data_AF-A0A1B6FGD6-F1
#
_entry.id   AF-A0A1B6FGD6-F1
#
_cell.length_a   1.000
_cell.length_b   1.000
_cell.length_c   1.000
_cell.angle_alpha   90.00
_cell.angle_beta   90.00
_cell.angle_gamma   90.00
#
_symmetry.space_group_name_H-M   'P 1'
#
loop_
_entity.id
_entity.type
_entity.pdbx_description
1 polymer ?
#
loop_
_entity_poly.entity_id
_entity_poly.type
_entity_poly.pdbx_seq_one_letter_code
_entity_poly.pdbx_strand_id
1 'polypeptide(L)'
;NGAIFASARLFFVGAREGHLPKAIALINYERYTPVPSLVFLCIVTLVLLVIKDVYVLINYVSFVESLFTLFSVSGLLWLRLKRPNAKRPIKVNILLPIIFFVICAFLVVLPCYVRPWEVGVGVVIILSGIPVYFIFIQWKNKPRWLENLADTFNFTCAKMFMCVLSDEVKSD
;
A
#
# COMPACT_ATOMS: atom_id res chain seq x y z
N ASN A 1 -13.89 11.22 4.84
CA ASN A 1 -12.84 12.10 5.42
C ASN A 1 -11.73 11.34 6.14
N GLY A 2 -12.00 10.46 7.12
CA GLY A 2 -10.92 9.76 7.87
C GLY A 2 -9.98 8.88 7.02
N ALA A 3 -10.52 8.11 6.08
CA ALA A 3 -9.72 7.22 5.22
C ALA A 3 -8.69 7.98 4.36
N ILE A 4 -8.99 9.20 3.94
CA ILE A 4 -8.09 10.04 3.13
C ILE A 4 -6.82 10.37 3.92
N PHE A 5 -6.94 10.70 5.21
CA PHE A 5 -5.78 10.97 6.07
C PHE A 5 -4.94 9.72 6.34
N ALA A 6 -5.57 8.56 6.54
CA ALA A 6 -4.86 7.30 6.75
C ALA A 6 -4.07 6.88 5.50
N SER A 7 -4.70 6.91 4.32
CA SER A 7 -4.07 6.56 3.05
C SER A 7 -2.93 7.51 2.69
N ALA A 8 -3.10 8.82 2.90
CA ALA A 8 -2.03 9.79 2.64
C ALA A 8 -0.78 9.50 3.49
N ARG A 9 -0.95 9.10 4.77
CA ARG A 9 0.18 8.69 5.62
C ARG A 9 0.84 7.40 5.14
N LEU A 10 0.06 6.42 4.68
CA LEU A 10 0.61 5.18 4.12
C LEU A 10 1.47 5.46 2.89
N PHE A 11 1.00 6.29 1.95
CA PHE A 11 1.78 6.68 0.77
C PHE A 11 3.03 7.49 1.14
N PHE A 12 2.92 8.38 2.13
CA PHE A 12 4.04 9.17 2.62
C PHE A 12 5.15 8.30 3.25
N VAL A 13 4.78 7.36 4.12
CA VAL A 13 5.74 6.43 4.75
C VAL A 13 6.31 5.46 3.71
N GLY A 14 5.49 4.94 2.79
CA GLY A 14 5.95 4.06 1.71
C GLY A 14 6.95 4.74 0.77
N ALA A 15 6.79 6.04 0.52
CA ALA A 15 7.76 6.82 -0.25
C ALA A 15 9.05 7.12 0.54
N ARG A 16 8.99 7.22 1.87
CA ARG A 16 10.18 7.35 2.73
C ARG A 16 11.03 6.08 2.75
N GLU A 17 10.41 4.91 2.79
CA GLU A 17 11.11 3.61 2.72
C GLU A 17 11.68 3.30 1.32
N GLY A 18 11.56 4.23 0.36
CA GLY A 18 12.10 4.09 -0.99
C GLY A 18 11.27 3.17 -1.90
N HIS A 19 10.07 2.75 -1.46
CA HIS A 19 9.17 1.89 -2.24
C HIS A 19 8.30 2.66 -3.25
N LEU A 20 8.26 3.99 -3.17
CA LEU A 20 7.52 4.85 -4.10
C LEU A 20 8.42 6.01 -4.59
N PRO A 21 8.11 6.61 -5.75
CA PRO A 21 8.83 7.78 -6.24
C PRO A 21 8.86 8.89 -5.20
N LYS A 22 10.01 9.56 -5.04
CA LYS A 22 10.21 10.66 -4.07
C LYS A 22 9.17 11.79 -4.20
N ALA A 23 8.54 11.91 -5.38
CA ALA A 23 7.39 12.78 -5.66
C ALA A 23 6.27 12.70 -4.62
N ILE A 24 5.99 11.48 -4.14
CA ILE A 24 4.84 11.18 -3.30
C ILE A 24 5.17 11.46 -1.82
N ALA A 25 6.46 11.60 -1.47
CA ALA A 25 6.93 11.99 -0.14
C ALA A 25 7.02 13.51 0.08
N LEU A 26 6.75 14.31 -0.95
CA LEU A 26 6.81 15.77 -0.87
C LEU A 26 5.71 16.32 0.05
N ILE A 27 6.08 17.20 0.99
CA ILE A 27 5.15 17.88 1.90
C ILE A 27 5.10 19.37 1.53
N ASN A 28 3.90 19.95 1.53
CA ASN A 28 3.73 21.39 1.31
C ASN A 28 4.28 22.22 2.49
N TYR A 29 5.08 23.25 2.20
CA TYR A 29 5.79 24.08 3.19
C TYR A 29 4.85 24.88 4.11
N GLU A 30 3.78 25.47 3.58
CA GLU A 30 2.92 26.37 4.38
C GLU A 30 1.88 25.63 5.23
N ARG A 31 1.39 24.49 4.74
CA ARG A 31 0.25 23.78 5.36
C ARG A 31 0.62 22.43 5.96
N TYR A 32 1.88 22.00 5.83
CA TYR A 32 2.38 20.70 6.27
C TYR A 32 1.51 19.51 5.80
N THR A 33 0.81 19.66 4.68
CA THR A 33 -0.06 18.64 4.10
C THR A 33 0.66 17.89 2.98
N PRO A 34 0.53 16.56 2.90
CA PRO A 34 1.07 15.76 1.80
C PRO A 34 0.16 15.90 0.56
N VAL A 35 0.16 17.08 -0.07
CA VAL A 35 -0.69 17.41 -1.22
C VAL A 35 -0.48 16.46 -2.40
N PRO A 36 0.76 16.09 -2.80
CA PRO A 36 0.98 15.17 -3.92
C PRO A 36 0.40 13.77 -3.67
N SER A 37 0.49 13.24 -2.44
CA SER A 37 -0.11 11.96 -2.08
C SER A 37 -1.64 11.99 -2.13
N LEU A 38 -2.24 13.14 -1.77
CA LEU A 38 -3.70 13.35 -1.85
C LEU A 38 -4.19 13.41 -3.30
N VAL A 39 -3.46 14.11 -4.18
CA VAL A 39 -3.78 14.18 -5.61
C VAL A 39 -3.68 12.80 -6.25
N PHE A 40 -2.62 12.04 -5.93
CA PHE A 40 -2.50 10.66 -6.42
C PHE A 40 -3.66 9.78 -5.96
N LEU A 41 -4.02 9.85 -4.67
CA LEU A 41 -5.18 9.13 -4.13
C LEU A 41 -6.49 9.54 -4.83
N CYS A 42 -6.66 10.83 -5.14
CA CYS A 42 -7.81 11.34 -5.88
C CYS A 42 -7.88 10.72 -7.29
N ILE A 43 -6.77 10.72 -8.03
CA ILE A 43 -6.70 10.13 -9.38
C ILE A 43 -7.04 8.64 -9.33
N VAL A 44 -6.44 7.88 -8.41
CA VAL A 44 -6.74 6.44 -8.25
C VAL A 44 -8.22 6.21 -7.92
N THR A 45 -8.79 7.04 -7.04
CA THR A 45 -10.21 6.96 -6.67
C THR A 45 -11.12 7.24 -7.86
N LEU A 46 -10.80 8.24 -8.68
CA LEU A 46 -11.54 8.55 -9.91
C LEU A 46 -11.46 7.41 -10.93
N VAL A 47 -10.31 6.75 -11.06
CA VAL A 47 -10.17 5.56 -11.92
C VAL A 47 -11.04 4.41 -11.41
N LEU A 48 -11.05 4.15 -10.10
CA LEU A 48 -11.92 3.13 -9.51
C LEU A 48 -13.42 3.46 -9.67
N LEU A 49 -13.78 4.74 -9.71
CA LEU A 49 -15.16 5.20 -9.93
C LEU A 49 -15.68 4.86 -11.34
N VAL A 50 -14.80 4.65 -12.32
CA VAL A 50 -15.19 4.26 -13.69
C VAL A 50 -15.84 2.88 -13.71
N ILE A 51 -15.60 2.05 -12.68
CA ILE A 51 -16.22 0.74 -12.54
C ILE A 51 -17.71 0.92 -12.23
N LYS A 52 -18.58 0.52 -13.16
CA LYS A 52 -20.02 0.78 -13.12
C LYS A 52 -20.78 0.03 -12.01
N ASP A 53 -20.23 -1.09 -11.53
CA ASP A 53 -20.90 -1.94 -10.53
C ASP A 53 -20.18 -1.87 -9.18
N VAL A 54 -20.89 -1.34 -8.19
CA VAL A 54 -20.42 -1.20 -6.82
C VAL A 54 -20.27 -2.55 -6.12
N TYR A 55 -21.13 -3.53 -6.42
CA TYR A 55 -21.06 -4.86 -5.79
C TYR A 55 -19.81 -5.62 -6.22
N VAL A 56 -19.46 -5.51 -7.50
CA VAL A 56 -18.22 -6.08 -8.05
C VAL A 56 -16.99 -5.40 -7.42
N LEU A 57 -17.03 -4.07 -7.24
CA LEU A 57 -15.96 -3.33 -6.57
C LEU A 57 -15.78 -3.77 -5.11
N ILE A 58 -16.88 -3.97 -4.38
CA ILE A 58 -16.85 -4.48 -3.00
C ILE A 58 -16.17 -5.85 -2.96
N ASN A 59 -16.56 -6.78 -3.84
CA ASN A 59 -15.96 -8.11 -3.87
C ASN A 59 -14.46 -8.07 -4.17
N TYR A 60 -14.00 -7.22 -5.09
CA TYR A 60 -12.58 -7.03 -5.37
C TYR A 60 -11.82 -6.58 -4.12
N VAL A 61 -12.29 -5.52 -3.46
CA VAL A 61 -11.61 -4.96 -2.29
C VAL A 61 -11.63 -5.94 -1.13
N SER A 62 -12.78 -6.57 -0.84
CA SER A 62 -12.93 -7.53 0.25
C SER A 62 -12.06 -8.78 0.06
N PHE A 63 -11.91 -9.26 -1.17
CA PHE A 63 -11.00 -10.37 -1.46
C PHE A 63 -9.54 -9.99 -1.19
N VAL A 64 -9.10 -8.85 -1.74
CA VAL A 64 -7.73 -8.35 -1.58
C VAL A 64 -7.41 -8.09 -0.10
N GLU A 65 -8.32 -7.46 0.63
CA GLU A 65 -8.21 -7.21 2.08
C GLU A 65 -8.10 -8.51 2.88
N SER A 66 -8.96 -9.49 2.59
CA SER A 66 -8.95 -10.80 3.26
C SER A 66 -7.65 -11.56 3.00
N LEU A 67 -7.12 -11.48 1.79
CA LEU A 67 -5.86 -12.11 1.40
C LEU A 67 -4.65 -11.48 2.12
N PHE A 68 -4.55 -10.14 2.16
CA PHE A 68 -3.48 -9.47 2.90
C PHE A 68 -3.60 -9.66 4.41
N THR A 69 -4.82 -9.72 4.93
CA THR A 69 -5.08 -10.05 6.34
C THR A 69 -4.64 -11.48 6.64
N LEU A 70 -4.95 -12.45 5.78
CA LEU A 70 -4.49 -13.83 5.91
C LEU A 70 -2.96 -13.92 5.95
N PHE A 71 -2.26 -13.23 5.05
CA PHE A 71 -0.79 -13.19 5.06
C PHE A 71 -0.23 -12.52 6.32
N SER A 72 -0.86 -11.44 6.79
CA SER A 72 -0.44 -10.75 8.03
C SER A 72 -0.58 -11.66 9.25
N VAL A 73 -1.68 -12.39 9.37
CA VAL A 73 -1.93 -13.34 10.46
C VAL A 73 -1.00 -14.55 10.36
N SER A 74 -0.76 -15.05 9.15
CA SER A 74 0.23 -16.10 8.89
C SER A 74 1.62 -15.69 9.37
N GLY A 75 2.03 -14.45 9.04
CA GLY A 75 3.28 -13.86 9.51
C GLY A 75 3.34 -13.74 11.03
N LEU A 76 2.24 -13.37 11.68
CA LEU A 76 2.14 -13.32 13.14
C LEU A 76 2.32 -14.71 13.78
N LEU A 77 1.66 -15.73 13.24
CA LEU A 77 1.80 -17.12 13.69
C LEU A 77 3.23 -17.62 13.46
N TRP A 78 3.81 -17.34 12.29
CA TRP A 78 5.19 -17.68 11.97
C TRP A 78 6.20 -17.02 12.91
N LEU A 79 6.03 -15.72 13.19
CA LEU A 79 6.90 -14.99 14.11
C LEU A 79 6.79 -15.52 15.55
N ARG A 80 5.60 -16.02 15.93
CA ARG A 80 5.39 -16.68 17.22
C ARG A 80 6.12 -18.02 17.35
N LEU A 81 6.26 -18.77 16.26
CA LEU A 81 7.06 -19.99 16.23
C LEU A 81 8.57 -19.68 16.18
N LYS A 82 8.99 -18.73 15.34
CA LYS A 82 10.42 -18.46 15.08
C LYS A 82 11.11 -17.63 16.17
N ARG A 83 10.39 -16.73 16.85
CA ARG A 83 10.93 -15.85 17.90
C ARG A 83 10.04 -15.84 19.14
N PRO A 84 10.04 -16.93 19.94
CA PRO A 84 9.22 -17.03 21.15
C PRO A 84 9.69 -16.08 22.27
N ASN A 85 10.98 -15.74 22.31
CA ASN A 85 11.61 -14.95 23.39
C ASN A 85 11.53 -13.43 23.19
N ALA A 86 10.86 -12.94 22.14
CA ALA A 86 10.69 -11.50 21.93
C ALA A 86 9.83 -10.89 23.06
N LYS A 87 10.25 -9.74 23.62
CA LYS A 87 9.51 -9.03 24.67
C LYS A 87 8.19 -8.52 24.11
N ARG A 88 7.09 -9.22 24.43
CA ARG A 88 5.72 -8.86 24.01
C ARG A 88 5.00 -8.20 25.19
N PRO A 89 4.69 -6.89 25.13
CA PRO A 89 4.00 -6.19 26.22
C PRO A 89 2.55 -6.65 26.39
N ILE A 90 1.92 -7.16 25.34
CA ILE A 90 0.55 -7.70 25.36
C ILE A 90 0.60 -9.15 24.86
N LYS A 91 0.17 -10.09 25.71
CA LYS A 91 0.10 -11.52 25.39
C LYS A 91 -1.36 -11.94 25.29
N VAL A 92 -1.75 -12.43 24.12
CA VAL A 92 -3.06 -13.01 23.85
C VAL A 92 -2.95 -14.52 23.70
N ASN A 93 -4.01 -15.25 24.10
CA ASN A 93 -4.08 -16.70 23.94
C ASN A 93 -3.85 -17.10 22.47
N ILE A 94 -3.09 -18.18 22.26
CA ILE A 94 -2.70 -18.68 20.93
C ILE A 94 -3.89 -19.18 20.13
N LEU A 95 -4.95 -19.62 20.83
CA LEU A 95 -6.20 -20.06 20.23
C LEU A 95 -6.86 -18.96 19.37
N LEU A 96 -6.77 -17.69 19.77
CA LEU A 96 -7.42 -16.59 19.07
C LEU A 96 -6.81 -16.35 17.68
N PRO A 97 -5.48 -16.19 17.51
CA PRO A 97 -4.87 -16.13 16.19
C PRO A 97 -5.14 -17.35 15.29
N ILE A 98 -5.26 -18.55 15.87
CA ILE A 98 -5.55 -19.77 15.10
C ILE A 98 -6.99 -19.74 14.57
N ILE A 99 -7.97 -19.44 15.41
CA ILE A 99 -9.37 -19.31 14.99
C ILE A 99 -9.50 -18.21 13.94
N PHE A 100 -8.87 -17.06 14.16
CA PHE A 100 -8.88 -15.96 13.21
C PHE A 100 -8.25 -16.35 11.87
N PHE A 101 -7.15 -17.09 11.88
CA PHE A 101 -6.54 -17.63 10.67
C PHE A 101 -7.49 -18.55 9.90
N VAL A 102 -8.21 -19.45 10.59
CA VAL A 102 -9.20 -20.34 9.94
C VAL A 102 -10.34 -19.53 9.31
N ILE A 103 -10.83 -18.50 9.98
CA ILE A 103 -11.87 -17.60 9.45
C ILE A 103 -11.35 -16.85 8.21
N CYS A 104 -10.15 -16.27 8.27
CA CYS A 104 -9.56 -15.59 7.13
C CYS A 104 -9.33 -16.54 5.94
N ALA A 105 -8.91 -17.77 6.20
CA ALA A 105 -8.74 -18.78 5.16
C ALA A 105 -10.09 -19.09 4.48
N PHE A 106 -11.15 -19.28 5.27
CA PHE A 106 -12.49 -19.46 4.74
C PHE A 106 -12.98 -18.27 3.90
N LEU A 107 -12.74 -17.05 4.37
CA LEU A 107 -13.07 -15.80 3.65
C LEU A 107 -12.29 -15.62 2.34
N VAL A 108 -11.13 -16.27 2.18
CA VAL A 108 -10.39 -16.28 0.92
C VAL A 108 -10.87 -17.40 0.00
N VAL A 109 -11.18 -18.59 0.53
CA VAL A 109 -11.64 -19.73 -0.29
C VAL A 109 -13.06 -19.52 -0.84
N LEU A 110 -13.96 -18.91 -0.07
CA LEU A 110 -15.35 -18.73 -0.49
C LEU A 110 -15.49 -17.86 -1.76
N PRO A 111 -14.87 -16.68 -1.87
CA PRO A 111 -14.88 -15.89 -3.11
C PRO A 111 -14.26 -16.62 -4.30
N CYS A 112 -13.22 -17.44 -4.09
CA CYS A 112 -12.62 -18.25 -5.15
C CYS A 112 -13.62 -19.21 -5.79
N TYR A 113 -14.56 -19.75 -5.00
CA TYR A 113 -15.59 -20.65 -5.50
C TYR A 113 -16.79 -19.89 -6.10
N VAL A 114 -17.26 -18.83 -5.45
CA VAL A 114 -18.50 -18.14 -5.83
C VAL A 114 -18.30 -17.22 -7.04
N ARG A 115 -17.18 -16.48 -7.11
CA ARG A 115 -16.88 -15.50 -8.16
C ARG A 115 -15.40 -15.59 -8.62
N PRO A 116 -15.00 -16.68 -9.29
CA PRO A 116 -13.61 -16.91 -9.68
C PRO A 116 -13.06 -15.84 -10.64
N TRP A 117 -13.91 -15.22 -11.46
CA TRP A 117 -13.49 -14.16 -12.38
C TRP A 117 -13.00 -12.92 -11.64
N GLU A 118 -13.76 -12.47 -10.63
CA GLU A 118 -13.42 -11.29 -9.83
C GLU A 118 -12.13 -11.53 -9.02
N VAL A 119 -12.03 -12.72 -8.43
CA VAL A 119 -10.80 -13.14 -7.74
C VAL A 119 -9.60 -13.17 -8.68
N GLY A 120 -9.75 -13.72 -9.89
CA GLY A 120 -8.68 -13.80 -10.87
C GLY A 120 -8.09 -12.44 -11.24
N VAL A 121 -8.96 -11.45 -11.49
CA VAL A 121 -8.51 -10.07 -11.77
C VAL A 121 -7.80 -9.47 -10.55
N GLY A 122 -8.32 -9.67 -9.34
CA GLY A 122 -7.67 -9.22 -8.10
C GLY A 122 -6.26 -9.80 -7.93
N VAL A 123 -6.08 -11.10 -8.19
CA VAL A 123 -4.77 -11.76 -8.14
C VAL A 123 -3.83 -11.21 -9.21
N VAL A 124 -4.31 -10.99 -10.44
CA VAL A 124 -3.51 -10.40 -11.52
C VAL A 124 -3.05 -8.99 -11.14
N ILE A 125 -3.91 -8.17 -10.53
CA ILE A 125 -3.56 -6.83 -10.06
C ILE A 125 -2.45 -6.92 -8.99
N ILE A 126 -2.58 -7.82 -8.01
CA ILE A 126 -1.53 -8.01 -6.98
C ILE A 126 -0.22 -8.46 -7.62
N LEU A 127 -0.26 -9.44 -8.52
CA LEU A 127 0.92 -9.96 -9.21
C LEU A 127 1.56 -8.92 -10.12
N SER A 128 0.77 -8.02 -10.71
CA SER A 128 1.29 -6.89 -11.51
C SER A 128 2.10 -5.88 -10.68
N GLY A 129 1.92 -5.87 -9.36
CA GLY A 129 2.78 -5.12 -8.44
C GLY A 129 4.22 -5.63 -8.39
N ILE A 130 4.45 -6.93 -8.65
CA ILE A 130 5.80 -7.53 -8.65
C ILE A 130 6.69 -6.95 -9.75
N PRO A 131 6.32 -6.97 -11.06
CA PRO A 131 7.16 -6.37 -12.09
C PRO A 131 7.33 -4.87 -11.89
N VAL A 132 6.30 -4.17 -11.40
CA VAL A 132 6.41 -2.74 -11.05
C VAL A 132 7.46 -2.54 -9.94
N TYR A 133 7.44 -3.36 -8.89
CA TYR A 133 8.45 -3.30 -7.82
C TYR A 133 9.87 -3.50 -8.36
N PHE A 134 10.10 -4.51 -9.21
CA PHE A 134 11.42 -4.76 -9.80
C PHE A 134 11.91 -3.60 -10.67
N ILE A 135 11.03 -3.02 -11.50
CA ILE A 135 11.35 -1.90 -12.39
C ILE A 135 11.67 -0.62 -11.61
N PHE A 136 10.86 -0.29 -10.60
CA PHE A 136 10.97 1.01 -9.91
C PHE A 136 11.99 1.02 -8.77
N ILE A 137 12.19 -0.11 -8.08
CA ILE A 137 12.98 -0.18 -6.83
C ILE A 137 14.30 -0.94 -7.05
N GLN A 138 14.24 -2.13 -7.64
CA GLN A 138 15.44 -2.98 -7.77
C GLN A 138 16.35 -2.55 -8.94
N TRP A 139 15.82 -1.85 -9.94
CA TRP A 139 16.60 -1.38 -11.07
C TRP A 139 17.49 -0.18 -10.70
N LYS A 140 18.74 -0.46 -10.33
CA LYS A 140 19.74 0.57 -9.96
C LYS A 140 20.22 1.43 -11.14
N ASN A 141 20.18 0.89 -12.36
CA ASN A 141 20.52 1.63 -13.59
C ASN A 141 19.23 2.03 -14.31
N LYS A 142 18.52 3.03 -13.78
CA LYS A 142 17.35 3.58 -14.48
C LYS A 142 17.81 4.26 -15.77
N PRO A 143 17.08 4.09 -16.88
CA PRO A 143 17.41 4.80 -18.10
C PRO A 143 17.18 6.30 -17.89
N ARG A 144 18.14 7.14 -18.32
CA ARG A 144 18.16 8.60 -18.07
C ARG A 144 16.87 9.33 -18.44
N TRP A 145 16.11 8.84 -19.42
CA TRP A 145 14.82 9.43 -19.80
C TRP A 145 13.75 9.29 -18.70
N LEU A 146 13.75 8.18 -17.95
CA LEU A 146 12.79 7.89 -16.90
C LEU A 146 13.12 8.67 -15.62
N GLU A 147 14.41 8.84 -15.32
CA GLU A 147 14.88 9.75 -14.27
C GLU A 147 14.52 11.20 -14.60
N ASN A 148 14.81 11.66 -15.82
CA ASN A 148 14.46 13.01 -16.25
C ASN A 148 12.95 13.28 -16.22
N LEU A 149 12.11 12.30 -16.59
CA LEU A 149 10.65 12.43 -16.50
C LEU A 149 10.18 12.49 -15.05
N ALA A 150 10.71 11.60 -14.20
CA ALA A 150 10.39 11.59 -12.77
C ALA A 150 10.82 12.91 -12.10
N ASP A 151 12.00 13.43 -12.45
CA ASP A 151 12.52 14.69 -11.93
C ASP A 151 11.74 15.90 -12.47
N THR A 152 11.39 15.92 -13.75
CA THR A 152 10.53 16.98 -14.32
C THR A 152 9.16 16.98 -13.66
N PHE A 153 8.58 15.80 -13.43
CA PHE A 153 7.32 15.65 -12.70
C PHE A 153 7.47 16.11 -11.24
N ASN A 154 8.54 15.71 -10.56
CA ASN A 154 8.88 16.16 -9.20
C ASN A 154 8.97 17.68 -9.11
N PHE A 155 9.74 18.30 -10.00
CA PHE A 155 9.92 19.76 -10.04
C PHE A 155 8.62 20.48 -10.39
N THR A 156 7.81 19.94 -11.30
CA THR A 156 6.51 20.52 -11.65
C THR A 156 5.53 20.46 -10.48
N CYS A 157 5.43 19.31 -9.81
CA CYS A 157 4.60 19.17 -8.61
C CYS A 157 5.13 20.01 -7.44
N ALA A 158 6.44 20.04 -7.20
CA ALA A 158 7.05 20.84 -6.15
C ALA A 158 6.82 22.34 -6.36
N LYS A 159 6.92 22.82 -7.61
CA LYS A 159 6.69 24.24 -7.95
C LYS A 159 5.21 24.62 -7.95
N MET A 160 4.33 23.72 -8.38
CA MET A 160 2.88 23.95 -8.38
C MET A 160 2.30 23.98 -6.96
N PHE A 161 2.82 23.15 -6.05
CA PHE A 161 2.29 22.98 -4.71
C PHE A 161 3.22 23.50 -3.59
N MET A 162 4.29 24.23 -3.92
CA MET A 162 5.29 24.74 -2.96
C MET A 162 5.74 23.67 -1.95
N CYS A 163 6.02 22.47 -2.47
CA CYS A 163 6.39 21.33 -1.64
C CYS A 163 7.90 21.15 -1.54
N VAL A 164 8.38 20.86 -0.33
CA VAL A 164 9.78 20.55 -0.03
C VAL A 164 9.86 19.10 0.42
N LEU A 165 10.97 18.41 0.14
CA LEU A 165 11.21 17.11 0.78
C LEU A 165 11.31 17.35 2.28
N SER A 166 10.61 16.55 3.08
CA SER A 166 10.79 16.60 4.53
C SER A 166 12.22 16.17 4.83
N ASP A 167 13.11 17.14 5.09
CA ASP A 167 14.46 16.86 5.56
C ASP A 167 14.40 15.98 6.81
N GLU A 168 15.23 14.95 6.83
CA GLU A 168 15.54 14.24 8.06
C GLU A 168 16.10 15.28 9.04
N VAL A 169 15.35 15.59 10.10
CA VAL A 169 16.02 15.89 11.36
C VAL A 169 16.72 14.59 11.75
N LYS A 170 17.94 14.40 11.24
CA LYS A 170 18.95 13.58 11.89
C LYS A 170 19.18 14.22 13.25
N SER A 171 18.39 13.81 14.23
CA SER A 171 18.75 13.95 15.63
C SER A 171 19.80 12.88 15.90
N ASP A 172 21.06 13.22 15.59
CA ASP A 172 22.21 12.70 16.32
C ASP A 172 22.17 13.25 17.77
#